data_AF-A0A7S3U6S1-F1
#
_entry.id   AF-A0A7S3U6S1-F1
#
_cell.length_a   1.000
_cell.length_b   1.000
_cell.length_c   1.000
_cell.angle_alpha   90.00
_cell.angle_beta   90.00
_cell.angle_gamma   90.00
#
_symmetry.space_group_name_H-M   'P 1'
#
loop_
_entity.id
_entity.type
_entity.pdbx_description
1 polymer ?
#
loop_
_entity_poly.entity_id
_entity_poly.type
_entity_poly.pdbx_seq_one_letter_code
_entity_poly.pdbx_strand_id
1 'polypeptide(L)'
;RQLAEQGETPGLDEDDENEDPIDLDAIPGPGQEGAGNIAVRMTVENAPNFLQLELDFQGFCIHTLATQDKRLLVPGDPALGVVRYMGRYCVFATERGLQDFCAEPDKYFGSVRDVCYKCPELIHLLRVHEDFPKSSLLSIIQQTAGNQAVAQADAETETPLHFLESNIDKDYKWNEWEMRKEALHMADIRRKSTSTTQTALSHLRRETETQVYLPKEVATNTAVSRGTRPPEFRRYYGGLRGQPQPMKVTEIRFDL
;
A
#
# COMPACT_ATOMS: atom_id res chain seq x y z
N ARG A 1 -37.87 -25.40 60.92
CA ARG A 1 -36.79 -25.66 59.93
C ARG A 1 -36.79 -24.52 58.93
N GLN A 2 -36.11 -23.43 59.31
CA GLN A 2 -35.85 -22.26 58.49
C GLN A 2 -34.33 -22.24 58.32
N LEU A 3 -33.85 -22.22 57.08
CA LEU A 3 -32.46 -21.89 56.72
C LEU A 3 -32.57 -21.03 55.46
N ALA A 4 -32.43 -19.73 55.66
CA ALA A 4 -32.16 -18.75 54.61
C ALA A 4 -30.70 -18.35 54.82
N GLU A 5 -29.82 -18.83 53.96
CA GLU A 5 -28.41 -18.43 53.91
C GLU A 5 -28.23 -17.30 52.90
N GLN A 6 -27.40 -16.36 53.32
CA GLN A 6 -27.06 -15.10 52.71
C GLN A 6 -26.24 -15.31 51.43
N GLY A 7 -26.64 -14.63 50.35
CA GLY A 7 -25.82 -14.45 49.15
C GLY A 7 -25.42 -12.99 49.06
N GLU A 8 -24.22 -12.68 49.53
CA GLU A 8 -23.61 -11.36 49.54
C GLU A 8 -22.95 -11.12 48.17
N THR A 9 -23.51 -10.20 47.39
CA THR A 9 -22.92 -9.71 46.14
C THR A 9 -21.96 -8.57 46.47
N PRO A 10 -20.67 -8.63 46.11
CA PRO A 10 -19.80 -7.48 46.24
C PRO A 10 -20.15 -6.43 45.18
N GLY A 11 -20.26 -5.18 45.64
CA GLY A 11 -20.63 -4.01 44.84
C GLY A 11 -19.63 -3.70 43.74
N LEU A 12 -20.16 -3.15 42.65
CA LEU A 12 -19.39 -2.46 41.63
C LEU A 12 -19.08 -1.07 42.19
N ASP A 13 -17.83 -0.87 42.63
CA ASP A 13 -17.31 0.45 42.95
C ASP A 13 -17.01 1.17 41.63
N GLU A 14 -17.87 2.14 41.31
CA GLU A 14 -17.68 3.16 40.28
C GLU A 14 -16.77 4.25 40.85
N ASP A 15 -15.45 4.06 40.87
CA ASP A 15 -14.49 5.14 41.20
C ASP A 15 -13.08 4.77 40.70
N ASP A 16 -12.72 5.17 39.47
CA ASP A 16 -11.33 5.57 39.11
C ASP A 16 -11.27 6.25 37.73
N GLU A 17 -11.94 7.41 37.59
CA GLU A 17 -11.68 8.35 36.50
C GLU A 17 -10.86 9.53 37.04
N ASN A 18 -9.57 9.32 37.34
CA ASN A 18 -8.57 10.39 37.48
C ASN A 18 -7.14 9.82 37.32
N GLU A 19 -6.80 9.32 36.13
CA GLU A 19 -5.39 9.18 35.74
C GLU A 19 -4.97 10.49 35.05
N ASP A 20 -4.22 11.33 35.77
CA ASP A 20 -3.56 12.50 35.19
C ASP A 20 -2.73 12.07 33.97
N PRO A 21 -2.73 12.85 32.86
CA PRO A 21 -1.93 12.51 31.69
C PRO A 21 -0.45 12.47 32.09
N ILE A 22 0.16 11.29 31.97
CA ILE A 22 1.59 11.08 32.22
C ILE A 22 2.36 12.06 31.32
N ASP A 23 3.04 13.01 31.94
CA ASP A 23 3.88 13.99 31.25
C ASP A 23 5.09 13.27 30.64
N LEU A 24 4.97 12.94 29.36
CA LEU A 24 5.95 12.15 28.59
C LEU A 24 7.32 12.84 28.51
N ASP A 25 7.39 14.14 28.79
CA ASP A 25 8.63 14.92 28.80
C ASP A 25 9.41 14.79 30.13
N ALA A 26 8.81 14.19 31.17
CA ALA A 26 9.42 14.00 32.48
C ALA A 26 10.10 12.63 32.68
N ILE A 27 10.03 11.73 31.68
CA ILE A 27 10.74 10.43 31.73
C ILE A 27 12.24 10.70 31.52
N PRO A 28 13.12 10.37 32.48
CA PRO A 28 14.56 10.57 32.31
C PRO A 28 15.03 9.67 31.17
N GLY A 29 15.34 10.28 30.02
CA GLY A 29 16.07 9.61 28.95
C GLY A 29 17.43 9.11 29.46
N PRO A 30 18.04 8.09 28.82
CA PRO A 30 19.34 7.58 29.24
C PRO A 30 20.33 8.75 29.28
N GLY A 31 21.00 8.89 30.43
CA GLY A 31 21.82 10.04 30.76
C GLY A 31 22.78 10.42 29.63
N GLN A 32 22.78 11.70 29.26
CA GLN A 32 23.88 12.30 28.51
C GLN A 32 25.12 12.30 29.40
N GLU A 33 25.84 11.17 29.42
CA GLU A 33 27.19 11.13 29.94
C GLU A 33 28.11 11.86 28.94
N GLY A 34 28.46 13.09 29.31
CA GLY A 34 29.28 14.01 28.54
C GLY A 34 30.70 13.48 28.31
N ALA A 35 30.89 12.75 27.21
CA ALA A 35 32.19 12.43 26.65
C ALA A 35 32.20 12.75 25.15
N GLY A 36 32.48 14.02 24.82
CA GLY A 36 32.92 14.52 23.50
C GLY A 36 32.09 14.08 22.28
N ASN A 37 31.31 15.01 21.70
CA ASN A 37 30.61 14.87 20.41
C ASN A 37 31.57 14.78 19.20
N ILE A 38 32.71 14.10 19.33
CA ILE A 38 33.72 13.99 18.28
C ILE A 38 33.78 12.52 17.87
N ALA A 39 33.56 12.27 16.58
CA ALA A 39 33.70 10.95 16.00
C ALA A 39 35.17 10.51 16.06
N VAL A 40 35.47 9.49 16.87
CA VAL A 40 36.84 8.96 17.03
C VAL A 40 36.95 7.63 16.30
N ARG A 41 37.84 7.55 15.31
CA ARG A 41 38.18 6.29 14.64
C ARG A 41 39.07 5.44 15.54
N MET A 42 38.61 4.24 15.85
CA MET A 42 39.32 3.22 16.59
C MET A 42 39.81 2.13 15.63
N THR A 43 41.07 1.75 15.78
CA THR A 43 41.72 0.65 15.04
C THR A 43 42.26 -0.35 16.04
N VAL A 44 42.66 -1.54 15.55
CA VAL A 44 43.22 -2.62 16.39
C VAL A 44 44.41 -2.14 17.24
N GLU A 45 45.18 -1.17 16.75
CA GLU A 45 46.36 -0.62 17.41
C GLU A 45 46.03 0.43 18.49
N ASN A 46 44.91 1.14 18.32
CA ASN A 46 44.54 2.28 19.16
C ASN A 46 43.57 1.94 20.30
N ALA A 47 42.98 0.73 20.29
CA ALA A 47 41.92 0.36 21.21
C ALA A 47 42.21 -0.99 21.91
N PRO A 48 42.34 -1.02 23.25
CA PRO A 48 42.33 -2.29 23.97
C PRO A 48 40.94 -2.95 23.82
N ASN A 49 40.92 -4.27 23.58
CA ASN A 49 39.71 -5.08 23.38
C ASN A 49 38.89 -4.80 22.10
N PHE A 50 39.55 -4.36 21.01
CA PHE A 50 38.89 -4.08 19.73
C PHE A 50 38.00 -5.23 19.20
N LEU A 51 38.43 -6.49 19.39
CA LEU A 51 37.71 -7.67 18.90
C LEU A 51 36.46 -8.04 19.73
N GLN A 52 36.32 -7.46 20.93
CA GLN A 52 35.23 -7.76 21.86
C GLN A 52 34.21 -6.61 21.95
N LEU A 53 34.36 -5.59 21.11
CA LEU A 53 33.43 -4.47 21.03
C LEU A 53 32.10 -4.93 20.43
N GLU A 54 31.01 -4.58 21.11
CA GLU A 54 29.66 -4.75 20.58
C GLU A 54 29.42 -3.69 19.50
N LEU A 55 29.16 -4.16 18.28
CA LEU A 55 28.92 -3.30 17.14
C LEU A 55 27.45 -2.90 17.08
N ASP A 56 27.19 -1.61 16.96
CA ASP A 56 25.85 -1.10 16.76
C ASP A 56 25.33 -1.37 15.35
N PHE A 57 24.01 -1.24 15.19
CA PHE A 57 23.32 -1.53 13.93
C PHE A 57 23.62 -2.94 13.40
N GLN A 58 23.91 -3.89 14.29
CA GLN A 58 24.30 -5.26 13.96
C GLN A 58 25.51 -5.36 13.00
N GLY A 59 26.41 -4.36 13.02
CA GLY A 59 27.60 -4.33 12.17
C GLY A 59 27.33 -3.93 10.71
N PHE A 60 26.15 -3.40 10.39
CA PHE A 60 25.86 -2.85 9.07
C PHE A 60 26.45 -1.45 8.89
N CYS A 61 26.80 -1.14 7.65
CA CYS A 61 27.36 0.16 7.29
C CYS A 61 26.29 1.27 7.26
N ILE A 62 26.42 2.25 8.16
CA ILE A 62 25.49 3.38 8.30
C ILE A 62 25.51 4.27 7.06
N HIS A 63 26.70 4.54 6.52
CA HIS A 63 26.86 5.41 5.36
C HIS A 63 26.08 4.91 4.14
N THR A 64 26.09 3.60 3.88
CA THR A 64 25.35 2.99 2.76
C THR A 64 23.85 3.00 2.99
N LEU A 65 23.41 2.92 4.25
CA LEU A 65 22.00 3.04 4.60
C LEU A 65 21.45 4.45 4.36
N ALA A 66 22.25 5.48 4.62
CA ALA A 66 21.84 6.87 4.51
C ALA A 66 22.04 7.50 3.13
N THR A 67 23.09 7.11 2.39
CA THR A 67 23.58 7.87 1.21
C THR A 67 22.99 7.40 -0.11
N GLN A 68 22.44 6.19 -0.19
CA GLN A 68 21.90 5.65 -1.44
C GLN A 68 20.37 5.55 -1.33
N ASP A 69 19.65 6.04 -2.35
CA ASP A 69 18.19 5.87 -2.52
C ASP A 69 17.73 4.41 -2.38
N LYS A 70 18.67 3.47 -2.48
CA LYS A 70 18.52 2.07 -2.15
C LYS A 70 19.07 1.85 -0.75
N ARG A 71 18.13 1.70 0.20
CA ARG A 71 18.27 1.23 1.59
C ARG A 71 19.02 -0.12 1.66
N LEU A 72 20.30 -0.10 1.31
CA LEU A 72 21.10 -1.30 1.12
C LEU A 72 21.84 -1.61 2.41
N LEU A 73 21.52 -2.78 2.98
CA LEU A 73 22.24 -3.36 4.10
C LEU A 73 23.52 -4.00 3.57
N VAL A 74 24.63 -3.26 3.70
CA VAL A 74 25.96 -3.78 3.40
C VAL A 74 26.67 -4.06 4.73
N PRO A 75 27.20 -5.28 4.94
CA PRO A 75 27.99 -5.55 6.13
C PRO A 75 29.22 -4.63 6.14
N GLY A 76 29.49 -4.00 7.28
CA GLY A 76 30.70 -3.21 7.47
C GLY A 76 31.93 -4.11 7.59
N ASP A 77 33.10 -3.57 7.23
CA ASP A 77 34.37 -4.26 7.42
C ASP A 77 35.10 -3.68 8.66
N PRO A 78 35.20 -4.43 9.77
CA PRO A 78 35.90 -3.97 10.97
C PRO A 78 37.39 -3.72 10.74
N ALA A 79 38.01 -4.29 9.69
CA ALA A 79 39.42 -4.07 9.37
C ALA A 79 39.70 -2.61 8.96
N LEU A 80 38.71 -1.91 8.40
CA LEU A 80 38.80 -0.48 8.09
C LEU A 80 38.80 0.40 9.36
N GLY A 81 38.36 -0.14 10.49
CA GLY A 81 38.24 0.55 11.76
C GLY A 81 36.79 0.86 12.13
N VAL A 82 36.57 0.99 13.43
CA VAL A 82 35.26 1.26 14.05
C VAL A 82 35.24 2.71 14.50
N VAL A 83 34.17 3.45 14.24
CA VAL A 83 34.02 4.82 14.70
C VAL A 83 33.16 4.84 15.95
N ARG A 84 33.68 5.42 17.04
CA ARG A 84 32.92 5.68 18.26
C ARG A 84 32.29 7.07 18.18
N TYR A 85 30.97 7.14 18.34
CA TYR A 85 30.22 8.38 18.40
C TYR A 85 29.03 8.25 19.35
N MET A 86 28.87 9.18 20.31
CA MET A 86 27.76 9.16 21.28
C MET A 86 27.59 7.82 22.03
N GLY A 87 28.72 7.18 22.37
CA GLY A 87 28.71 5.86 23.01
C GLY A 87 28.38 4.69 22.07
N ARG A 88 28.03 4.95 20.81
CA ARG A 88 27.76 3.94 19.79
C ARG A 88 29.00 3.60 18.96
N TYR A 89 29.14 2.33 18.56
CA TYR A 89 30.26 1.79 17.78
C TYR A 89 29.80 1.44 16.36
N CYS A 90 30.18 2.28 15.40
CA CYS A 90 29.70 2.20 14.02
C CYS A 90 30.77 1.63 13.08
N VAL A 91 30.36 0.78 12.13
CA VAL A 91 31.25 0.18 11.11
C VAL A 91 30.89 0.69 9.72
N PHE A 92 31.86 0.68 8.81
CA PHE A 92 31.70 1.16 7.44
C PHE A 92 32.23 0.14 6.43
N ALA A 93 31.63 0.11 5.24
CA ALA A 93 32.07 -0.74 4.13
C ALA A 93 33.15 -0.07 3.27
N THR A 94 33.26 1.26 3.32
CA THR A 94 34.21 2.03 2.50
C THR A 94 34.90 3.09 3.34
N GLU A 95 36.17 3.36 3.04
CA GLU A 95 36.94 4.40 3.74
C GLU A 95 36.36 5.81 3.50
N ARG A 96 35.84 6.07 2.29
CA ARG A 96 35.15 7.34 1.99
C ARG A 96 33.95 7.56 2.90
N GLY A 97 33.10 6.54 3.05
CA GLY A 97 31.94 6.65 3.92
C GLY A 97 32.28 6.85 5.40
N LEU A 98 33.44 6.35 5.84
CA LEU A 98 33.97 6.62 7.19
C LEU A 98 34.40 8.09 7.32
N GLN A 99 35.13 8.63 6.35
CA GLN A 99 35.56 10.03 6.34
C GLN A 99 34.37 11.00 6.30
N ASP A 100 33.39 10.71 5.43
CA ASP A 100 32.17 11.50 5.30
C ASP A 100 31.34 11.48 6.60
N PHE A 101 31.25 10.32 7.26
CA PHE A 101 30.62 10.20 8.57
C PHE A 101 31.38 10.99 9.67
N CYS A 102 32.71 10.96 9.67
CA CYS A 102 33.51 11.74 10.62
C CYS A 102 33.34 13.25 10.43
N ALA A 103 32.99 13.72 9.23
CA ALA A 103 32.74 15.14 8.97
C ALA A 103 31.39 15.62 9.53
N GLU A 104 30.33 14.81 9.40
CA GLU A 104 28.98 15.18 9.83
C GLU A 104 28.18 13.96 10.35
N PRO A 105 28.49 13.45 11.56
CA PRO A 105 27.91 12.21 12.07
C PRO A 105 26.40 12.30 12.34
N ASP A 106 25.92 13.45 12.86
CA ASP A 106 24.52 13.63 13.25
C ASP A 106 23.53 13.45 12.09
N LYS A 107 23.92 13.89 10.90
CA LYS A 107 23.11 13.76 9.68
C LYS A 107 22.81 12.31 9.35
N TYR A 108 23.77 11.41 9.56
CA TYR A 108 23.62 9.99 9.28
C TYR A 108 22.63 9.34 10.24
N PHE A 109 22.64 9.69 11.53
CA PHE A 109 21.65 9.19 12.49
C PHE A 109 20.24 9.67 12.17
N GLY A 110 20.07 10.94 11.79
CA GLY A 110 18.78 11.46 11.32
C GLY A 110 18.27 10.71 10.08
N SER A 111 19.17 10.51 9.10
CA SER A 111 18.85 9.78 7.87
C SER A 111 18.45 8.31 8.12
N VAL A 112 19.10 7.64 9.08
CA VAL A 112 18.72 6.27 9.48
C VAL A 112 17.32 6.23 10.09
N ARG A 113 16.96 7.23 10.92
CA ARG A 113 15.61 7.32 11.47
C ARG A 113 14.57 7.50 10.36
N ASP A 114 14.84 8.36 9.39
CA ASP A 114 13.97 8.57 8.23
C ASP A 114 13.79 7.30 7.39
N VAL A 115 14.86 6.51 7.24
CA VAL A 115 14.81 5.21 6.56
C VAL A 115 13.95 4.21 7.33
N CYS A 116 14.08 4.16 8.66
CA CYS A 116 13.26 3.31 9.53
C CYS A 116 11.77 3.69 9.50
N TYR A 117 11.44 4.99 9.39
CA TYR A 117 10.03 5.42 9.21
C TYR A 117 9.44 4.95 7.88
N LYS A 118 10.25 4.84 6.82
CA LYS A 118 9.81 4.33 5.51
C LYS A 118 9.77 2.81 5.43
N CYS A 119 10.62 2.13 6.19
CA CYS A 119 10.76 0.68 6.27
C CYS A 119 10.84 0.24 7.74
N PRO A 120 9.70 0.00 8.40
CA PRO A 120 9.67 -0.37 9.82
C PRO A 120 10.36 -1.71 10.10
N GLU A 121 10.54 -2.57 9.09
CA GLU A 121 11.25 -3.85 9.22
C GLU A 121 12.72 -3.67 9.65
N LEU A 122 13.31 -2.51 9.30
CA LEU A 122 14.69 -2.20 9.65
C LEU A 122 14.88 -1.89 11.14
N ILE A 123 13.82 -1.48 11.84
CA ILE A 123 13.88 -1.18 13.28
C ILE A 123 14.26 -2.46 14.04
N HIS A 124 13.64 -3.58 13.69
CA HIS A 124 13.92 -4.88 14.29
C HIS A 124 15.26 -5.45 13.84
N LEU A 125 15.58 -5.35 12.56
CA LEU A 125 16.82 -5.89 12.00
C LEU A 125 18.06 -5.18 12.54
N LEU A 126 18.02 -3.85 12.64
CA LEU A 126 19.12 -3.04 13.15
C LEU A 126 19.12 -2.92 14.69
N ARG A 127 18.10 -3.49 15.36
CA ARG A 127 17.86 -3.40 16.80
C ARG A 127 17.75 -1.98 17.36
N VAL A 128 17.22 -1.03 16.59
CA VAL A 128 17.14 0.40 16.94
C VAL A 128 15.86 0.73 17.74
N HIS A 129 15.38 -0.22 18.54
CA HIS A 129 14.12 -0.13 19.29
C HIS A 129 14.08 1.02 20.31
N GLU A 130 15.23 1.42 20.87
CA GLU A 130 15.33 2.54 21.81
C GLU A 130 14.90 3.87 21.21
N ASP A 131 15.16 4.08 19.91
CA ASP A 131 14.76 5.30 19.21
C ASP A 131 13.26 5.28 18.83
N PHE A 132 12.58 4.12 18.94
CA PHE A 132 11.18 3.93 18.53
C PHE A 132 10.36 3.12 19.54
N PRO A 133 10.06 3.68 20.74
CA PRO A 133 9.37 2.95 21.81
C PRO A 133 7.95 2.48 21.41
N LYS A 134 7.27 3.22 20.52
CA LYS A 134 5.89 2.92 20.09
C LYS A 134 5.79 1.87 18.97
N SER A 135 6.89 1.54 18.28
CA SER A 135 6.88 0.60 17.15
C SER A 135 7.47 -0.77 17.48
N SER A 136 7.78 -1.02 18.75
CA SER A 136 8.39 -2.28 19.16
C SER A 136 7.36 -3.41 19.04
N LEU A 137 7.53 -4.29 18.05
CA LEU A 137 6.70 -5.51 17.93
C LEU A 137 6.70 -6.34 19.21
N LEU A 138 7.78 -6.35 20.00
CA LEU A 138 7.80 -7.07 21.27
C LEU A 138 6.80 -6.47 22.28
N SER A 139 6.75 -5.15 22.43
CA SER A 139 5.75 -4.51 23.30
C SER A 139 4.34 -4.70 22.75
N ILE A 140 4.15 -4.63 21.43
CA ILE A 140 2.85 -4.86 20.78
C ILE A 140 2.41 -6.32 20.98
N ILE A 141 3.28 -7.31 20.75
CA ILE A 141 2.98 -8.73 20.95
C ILE A 141 2.72 -9.00 22.43
N GLN A 142 3.50 -8.42 23.34
CA GLN A 142 3.28 -8.57 24.78
C GLN A 142 1.96 -7.94 25.25
N GLN A 143 1.52 -6.85 24.62
CA GLN A 143 0.24 -6.19 24.89
C GLN A 143 -0.96 -6.88 24.20
N THR A 144 -0.78 -7.42 22.99
CA THR A 144 -1.87 -8.02 22.19
C THR A 144 -2.04 -9.51 22.45
N ALA A 145 -0.94 -10.24 22.71
CA ALA A 145 -0.93 -11.64 23.10
C ALA A 145 -0.72 -11.72 24.62
N GLY A 146 -1.72 -11.32 25.40
CA GLY A 146 -1.63 -11.39 26.86
C GLY A 146 -1.11 -12.75 27.33
N ASN A 147 0.06 -12.78 27.98
CA ASN A 147 0.75 -13.95 28.57
C ASN A 147 0.61 -15.29 27.82
N GLN A 148 0.40 -15.31 26.50
CA GLN A 148 0.46 -16.53 25.73
C GLN A 148 1.92 -16.72 25.36
N ALA A 149 2.58 -17.59 26.12
CA ALA A 149 3.91 -18.08 25.80
C ALA A 149 3.99 -18.38 24.31
N VAL A 150 5.04 -17.89 23.65
CA VAL A 150 5.38 -18.25 22.27
C VAL A 150 5.26 -19.76 22.17
N ALA A 151 4.23 -20.24 21.48
CA ALA A 151 4.00 -21.66 21.31
C ALA A 151 5.13 -22.17 20.43
N GLN A 152 6.19 -22.69 21.05
CA GLN A 152 7.21 -23.44 20.36
C GLN A 152 6.53 -24.71 19.86
N ALA A 153 6.28 -24.75 18.55
CA ALA A 153 5.79 -25.93 17.87
C ALA A 153 7.01 -26.61 17.21
N ASP A 154 7.15 -27.91 17.44
CA ASP A 154 8.12 -28.71 16.71
C ASP A 154 7.77 -28.67 15.21
N ALA A 155 8.71 -28.20 14.40
CA ALA A 155 8.58 -28.13 12.96
C ALA A 155 9.47 -29.21 12.34
N GLU A 156 8.89 -30.37 12.06
CA GLU A 156 9.54 -31.43 11.28
C GLU A 156 9.32 -31.16 9.79
N THR A 157 10.40 -31.16 9.01
CA THR A 157 10.35 -31.08 7.54
C THR A 157 10.63 -32.46 6.98
N GLU A 158 9.58 -33.28 6.86
CA GLU A 158 9.66 -34.55 6.15
C GLU A 158 9.44 -34.29 4.65
N THR A 159 10.32 -34.81 3.80
CA THR A 159 10.07 -34.87 2.36
C THR A 159 9.03 -35.97 2.10
N PRO A 160 7.81 -35.65 1.60
CA PRO A 160 6.82 -36.68 1.37
C PRO A 160 7.33 -37.68 0.34
N LEU A 161 7.48 -38.95 0.73
CA LEU A 161 7.90 -40.06 -0.15
C LEU A 161 6.84 -40.38 -1.22
N HIS A 162 5.58 -40.05 -0.95
CA HIS A 162 4.46 -40.18 -1.87
C HIS A 162 3.57 -38.94 -1.80
N PHE A 163 3.71 -38.05 -2.79
CA PHE A 163 2.72 -37.01 -3.00
C PHE A 163 1.39 -37.68 -3.32
N LEU A 164 0.40 -37.57 -2.43
CA LEU A 164 -0.99 -37.87 -2.75
C LEU A 164 -1.47 -36.76 -3.68
N GLU A 165 -1.27 -36.95 -4.98
CA GLU A 165 -1.85 -36.08 -6.00
C GLU A 165 -3.37 -36.25 -5.95
N SER A 166 -4.04 -35.34 -5.26
CA SER A 166 -5.49 -35.20 -5.36
C SER A 166 -5.80 -34.68 -6.76
N ASN A 167 -6.01 -35.61 -7.70
CA ASN A 167 -6.51 -35.30 -9.05
C ASN A 167 -8.02 -34.99 -9.00
N ILE A 168 -8.41 -34.11 -8.07
CA ILE A 168 -9.75 -33.60 -7.93
C ILE A 168 -9.76 -32.27 -8.68
N ASP A 169 -10.28 -32.31 -9.90
CA ASP A 169 -10.55 -31.11 -10.66
C ASP A 169 -11.76 -30.38 -10.04
N LYS A 170 -11.50 -29.21 -9.45
CA LYS A 170 -12.52 -28.37 -8.82
C LYS A 170 -13.46 -27.73 -9.84
N ASP A 171 -13.02 -27.65 -11.09
CA ASP A 171 -13.76 -27.05 -12.20
C ASP A 171 -14.51 -28.12 -13.03
N TYR A 172 -14.40 -29.40 -12.64
CA TYR A 172 -15.10 -30.49 -13.34
C TYR A 172 -16.62 -30.36 -13.23
N LYS A 173 -17.27 -30.36 -14.39
CA LYS A 173 -18.73 -30.37 -14.52
C LYS A 173 -19.19 -31.67 -15.17
N TRP A 174 -20.15 -32.37 -14.54
CA TRP A 174 -20.70 -33.62 -15.07
C TRP A 174 -21.55 -33.42 -16.33
N ASN A 175 -22.08 -32.20 -16.54
CA ASN A 175 -22.95 -31.87 -17.67
C ASN A 175 -22.12 -31.54 -18.91
N GLU A 176 -22.15 -32.43 -19.91
CA GLU A 176 -21.44 -32.25 -21.17
C GLU A 176 -21.81 -30.97 -21.93
N TRP A 177 -23.05 -30.51 -21.83
CA TRP A 177 -23.49 -29.28 -22.51
C TRP A 177 -22.89 -28.03 -21.89
N GLU A 178 -22.68 -28.05 -20.58
CA GLU A 178 -22.04 -26.94 -19.87
C GLU A 178 -20.55 -26.88 -20.21
N MET A 179 -19.87 -28.03 -20.24
CA MET A 179 -18.49 -28.14 -20.71
C MET A 179 -18.33 -27.67 -22.16
N ARG A 180 -19.24 -28.05 -23.07
CA ARG A 180 -19.21 -27.57 -24.47
C ARG A 180 -19.42 -26.06 -24.56
N LYS A 181 -20.34 -25.50 -23.77
CA LYS A 181 -20.60 -24.06 -23.73
C LYS A 181 -19.37 -23.28 -23.25
N GLU A 182 -18.70 -23.76 -22.22
CA GLU A 182 -17.47 -23.15 -21.69
C GLU A 182 -16.31 -23.27 -22.67
N ALA A 183 -16.13 -24.44 -23.30
CA ALA A 183 -15.12 -24.63 -24.32
C ALA A 183 -15.34 -23.72 -25.53
N LEU A 184 -16.59 -23.56 -25.99
CA LEU A 184 -16.95 -22.62 -27.05
C LEU A 184 -16.70 -21.17 -26.62
N HIS A 185 -17.06 -20.81 -25.39
CA HIS A 185 -16.81 -19.47 -24.85
C HIS A 185 -15.31 -19.15 -24.80
N MET A 186 -14.48 -20.10 -24.36
CA MET A 186 -13.02 -19.97 -24.34
C MET A 186 -12.42 -19.91 -25.74
N ALA A 187 -12.95 -20.69 -26.69
CA ALA A 187 -12.54 -20.62 -28.09
C ALA A 187 -12.90 -19.27 -28.72
N ASP A 188 -14.08 -18.73 -28.40
CA ASP A 188 -14.51 -17.40 -28.81
C ASP A 188 -13.63 -16.32 -28.19
N ILE A 189 -13.30 -16.41 -26.90
CA ILE A 189 -12.33 -15.49 -26.26
C ILE A 189 -10.97 -15.55 -26.96
N ARG A 190 -10.48 -16.74 -27.30
CA ARG A 190 -9.20 -16.90 -28.03
C ARG A 190 -9.24 -16.38 -29.47
N ARG A 191 -10.39 -16.45 -30.12
CA ARG A 191 -10.61 -15.93 -31.49
C ARG A 191 -10.90 -14.43 -31.51
N LYS A 192 -11.39 -13.87 -30.40
CA LYS A 192 -11.50 -12.44 -30.22
C LYS A 192 -10.09 -11.87 -30.13
N SER A 193 -9.74 -11.07 -31.13
CA SER A 193 -8.53 -10.26 -31.14
C SER A 193 -8.61 -9.22 -30.01
N THR A 194 -8.26 -9.59 -28.79
CA THR A 194 -7.94 -8.62 -27.74
C THR A 194 -6.65 -7.95 -28.14
N SER A 195 -6.77 -6.73 -28.67
CA SER A 195 -5.62 -5.89 -28.99
C SER A 195 -4.75 -5.59 -27.76
N THR A 196 -5.26 -5.76 -26.53
CA THR A 196 -4.46 -5.61 -25.32
C THR A 196 -5.21 -6.18 -24.13
N THR A 197 -4.81 -7.34 -23.61
CA THR A 197 -4.88 -7.69 -22.18
C THR A 197 -3.97 -8.88 -21.90
N GLN A 198 -3.03 -8.69 -20.98
CA GLN A 198 -2.08 -9.71 -20.53
C GLN A 198 -2.80 -10.92 -19.95
N THR A 199 -2.35 -12.13 -20.32
CA THR A 199 -2.68 -13.39 -19.63
C THR A 199 -1.68 -13.65 -18.50
N ALA A 200 -2.01 -14.55 -17.56
CA ALA A 200 -1.14 -14.87 -16.41
C ALA A 200 0.30 -15.30 -16.80
N LEU A 201 0.50 -15.86 -18.00
CA LEU A 201 1.82 -16.23 -18.53
C LEU A 201 2.66 -15.02 -19.00
N SER A 202 2.04 -13.85 -19.18
CA SER A 202 2.69 -12.62 -19.67
C SER A 202 3.05 -11.62 -18.56
N HIS A 203 2.82 -11.98 -17.29
CA HIS A 203 2.88 -11.09 -16.12
C HIS A 203 4.30 -10.63 -15.70
N LEU A 204 5.35 -11.00 -16.43
CA LEU A 204 6.76 -10.70 -16.08
C LEU A 204 7.61 -10.10 -17.22
N ARG A 205 7.04 -9.79 -18.39
CA ARG A 205 7.75 -9.01 -19.40
C ARG A 205 7.49 -7.52 -19.16
N ARG A 206 8.52 -6.79 -18.72
CA ARG A 206 8.51 -5.32 -18.74
C ARG A 206 8.62 -4.88 -20.19
N GLU A 207 7.51 -4.43 -20.76
CA GLU A 207 7.51 -3.63 -21.98
C GLU A 207 7.17 -2.19 -21.58
N THR A 208 8.08 -1.27 -21.92
CA THR A 208 7.91 0.17 -21.71
C THR A 208 7.63 0.79 -23.07
N GLU A 209 6.36 0.86 -23.45
CA GLU A 209 5.91 1.65 -24.58
C GLU A 209 4.79 2.58 -24.12
N THR A 210 5.04 3.88 -24.12
CA THR A 210 4.02 4.90 -23.82
C THR A 210 3.29 5.24 -25.11
N GLN A 211 2.06 4.75 -25.28
CA GLN A 211 1.18 5.19 -26.37
C GLN A 211 0.61 6.58 -26.07
N VAL A 212 0.85 7.51 -26.99
CA VAL A 212 0.24 8.84 -27.01
C VAL A 212 -1.00 8.81 -27.91
N TYR A 213 -2.18 9.10 -27.35
CA TYR A 213 -3.40 9.32 -28.12
C TYR A 213 -3.69 10.81 -28.21
N LEU A 214 -3.44 11.40 -29.39
CA LEU A 214 -3.87 12.76 -29.69
C LEU A 214 -5.40 12.76 -29.88
N PRO A 215 -6.14 13.70 -29.26
CA PRO A 215 -7.58 13.83 -29.46
C PRO A 215 -7.91 14.01 -30.94
N LYS A 216 -8.83 13.20 -31.47
CA LYS A 216 -9.32 13.35 -32.84
C LYS A 216 -10.56 14.24 -32.82
N GLU A 217 -10.57 15.28 -33.65
CA GLU A 217 -11.76 16.08 -33.85
C GLU A 217 -12.79 15.29 -34.67
N VAL A 218 -13.96 15.11 -34.10
CA VAL A 218 -15.09 14.43 -34.74
C VAL A 218 -16.29 15.37 -34.67
N ALA A 219 -16.81 15.75 -35.83
CA ALA A 219 -18.05 16.49 -35.95
C ALA A 219 -19.14 15.55 -36.47
N THR A 220 -20.35 15.66 -35.90
CA THR A 220 -21.53 14.92 -36.34
C THR A 220 -22.62 15.92 -36.74
N ASN A 221 -23.18 15.73 -37.94
CA ASN A 221 -24.32 16.50 -38.41
C ASN A 221 -25.61 15.77 -38.08
N THR A 222 -26.63 16.51 -37.65
CA THR A 222 -27.98 15.98 -37.44
C THR A 222 -28.82 16.13 -38.71
N ALA A 223 -29.71 15.17 -38.96
CA ALA A 223 -30.64 15.26 -40.09
C ALA A 223 -31.73 16.28 -39.79
N VAL A 224 -31.86 17.31 -40.65
CA VAL A 224 -32.97 18.27 -40.58
C VAL A 224 -34.00 17.89 -41.65
N SER A 225 -35.19 17.47 -41.21
CA SER A 225 -36.31 17.19 -42.11
C SER A 225 -37.23 18.40 -42.20
N ARG A 226 -37.47 18.88 -43.42
CA ARG A 226 -38.40 19.97 -43.70
C ARG A 226 -39.40 19.49 -44.75
N GLY A 227 -40.68 19.52 -44.42
CA GLY A 227 -41.75 19.23 -45.36
C GLY A 227 -42.17 20.48 -46.13
N THR A 228 -42.47 20.33 -47.41
CA THR A 228 -43.15 21.34 -48.24
C THR A 228 -44.61 20.94 -48.42
N ARG A 229 -45.54 21.79 -47.96
CA ARG A 229 -46.97 21.62 -48.17
C ARG A 229 -47.40 22.41 -49.41
N PRO A 230 -48.07 21.79 -50.40
CA PRO A 230 -48.63 22.54 -51.51
C PRO A 230 -49.84 23.37 -51.07
N PRO A 231 -50.14 24.49 -51.75
CA PRO A 231 -51.28 25.33 -51.43
C PRO A 231 -52.60 24.59 -51.65
N GLU A 232 -53.52 24.71 -50.69
CA GLU A 232 -54.84 24.08 -50.77
C GLU A 232 -55.87 25.06 -51.35
N PHE A 233 -56.63 24.57 -52.33
CA PHE A 233 -57.78 25.29 -52.88
C PHE A 233 -59.06 24.71 -52.29
N ARG A 234 -59.89 25.57 -51.69
CA ARG A 234 -61.22 25.17 -51.19
C ARG A 234 -62.29 26.02 -51.84
N ARG A 235 -63.39 25.37 -52.21
CA ARG A 235 -64.58 26.02 -52.78
C ARG A 235 -65.42 26.57 -51.65
N TYR A 236 -65.55 27.89 -51.63
CA TYR A 236 -66.42 28.59 -50.70
C TYR A 236 -67.72 28.95 -51.39
N TYR A 237 -68.82 28.62 -50.72
CA TYR A 237 -70.18 28.88 -51.18
C TYR A 237 -70.79 30.01 -50.36
N GLY A 238 -71.00 31.17 -50.99
CA GLY A 238 -71.55 32.37 -50.38
C GLY A 238 -72.91 32.76 -50.95
N GLY A 239 -73.65 33.60 -50.22
CA GLY A 239 -74.96 34.12 -50.66
C GLY A 239 -76.16 33.22 -50.34
N LEU A 240 -75.96 32.16 -49.56
CA LEU A 240 -77.01 31.21 -49.15
C LEU A 240 -77.75 31.61 -47.86
N ARG A 241 -77.40 32.75 -47.22
CA ARG A 241 -78.05 33.23 -46.00
C ARG A 241 -78.39 34.71 -46.13
N GLY A 242 -79.64 35.07 -45.79
CA GLY A 242 -80.13 36.45 -45.84
C GLY A 242 -80.92 36.78 -47.11
N GLN A 243 -80.72 37.99 -47.66
CA GLN A 243 -81.48 38.50 -48.80
C GLN A 243 -81.33 37.62 -50.06
N PRO A 244 -82.35 37.55 -50.95
CA PRO A 244 -82.31 36.69 -52.14
C PRO A 244 -81.26 37.19 -53.13
N GLN A 245 -80.08 36.60 -53.08
CA GLN A 245 -78.99 36.81 -54.02
C GLN A 245 -78.62 35.47 -54.68
N PRO A 246 -78.18 35.46 -55.94
CA PRO A 246 -77.76 34.23 -56.59
C PRO A 246 -76.52 33.64 -55.89
N MET A 247 -76.48 32.32 -55.79
CA MET A 247 -75.38 31.58 -55.17
C MET A 247 -74.05 31.93 -55.85
N LYS A 248 -73.07 32.38 -55.07
CA LYS A 248 -71.74 32.72 -55.56
C LYS A 248 -70.73 31.68 -55.07
N VAL A 249 -70.05 31.04 -56.02
CA VAL A 249 -68.96 30.08 -55.73
C VAL A 249 -67.63 30.77 -56.00
N THR A 250 -66.76 30.78 -55.00
CA THR A 250 -65.41 31.33 -55.12
C THR A 250 -64.39 30.29 -54.67
N GLU A 251 -63.37 30.04 -55.50
CA GLU A 251 -62.23 29.22 -55.12
C GLU A 251 -61.25 30.08 -54.31
N ILE A 252 -61.08 29.73 -53.04
CA ILE A 252 -60.17 30.42 -52.13
C ILE A 252 -58.93 29.56 -51.99
N ARG A 253 -57.77 30.18 -52.26
CA ARG A 253 -56.46 29.59 -52.04
C ARG A 253 -56.00 29.92 -50.62
N PHE A 254 -55.63 28.90 -49.85
CA PHE A 254 -55.05 29.06 -48.53
C PHE A 254 -53.55 28.74 -48.61
N ASP A 255 -52.73 29.77 -48.41
CA ASP A 255 -51.29 29.63 -48.16
C ASP A 255 -51.11 29.67 -46.63
N LEU A 256 -50.58 28.61 -46.04
CA LEU A 256 -50.28 28.46 -44.59
C LEU A 256 -48.78 28.27 -44.38
#